data_AF-A0A7C5BXJ6-F1
#
_entry.id   AF-A0A7C5BXJ6-F1
#
_cell.length_a   1.000
_cell.length_b   1.000
_cell.length_c   1.000
_cell.angle_alpha   90.00
_cell.angle_beta   90.00
_cell.angle_gamma   90.00
#
_symmetry.space_group_name_H-M   'P 1'
#
loop_
_entity.id
_entity.type
_entity.pdbx_description
1 polymer ?
#
loop_
_entity_poly.entity_id
_entity_poly.type
_entity_poly.pdbx_seq_one_letter_code
_entity_poly.pdbx_strand_id
1 'polypeptide(L)'
;MPTREEGVSQSLLLLVRCNPELTPEQIRETLQFGAAAAGCQVSQIVVREVAPHTLDEIESMLRLIDRREPMEQTVTDLQLIRRPAVEAVWEIRLSKAPAEVIDTFEVAVEKVGAAAETPRQWKTYRPVPPEAADLKAGSLVAVSLRNGRYEFYPAPGEMPTEFRFEVVAEDGSRREITGKFPQMDRCFLIQMINFRGDRTRLFEVVRNPSQVPNPFSDIKERTNLAIVFGNIRASTAVVGETLDGLELIVSVPGVPGRAPARVWMLFPLTAEQLAEEEAKLKALGEWSKLPQEIRRRALKSTDPQVPIIEAKEPRWYELVPAGSGFEQRIKLVANPQDFAKLRERFPRIYRILVWEFEGGGGLAPILVDGGRPYRAEELTSWGKLLEAYTPQ
;
A
#
# COMPACT_ATOMS: atom_id res chain seq x y z
N MET A 1 24.92 23.07 45.16
CA MET A 1 23.70 22.29 44.86
C MET A 1 23.33 22.59 43.41
N PRO A 2 23.75 21.78 42.42
CA PRO A 2 23.29 21.99 41.05
C PRO A 2 21.88 21.45 40.94
N THR A 3 20.97 22.32 40.51
CA THR A 3 19.58 22.04 40.17
C THR A 3 19.52 20.97 39.09
N ARG A 4 18.89 19.82 39.41
CA ARG A 4 18.44 18.85 38.41
C ARG A 4 17.43 19.59 37.51
N GLU A 5 17.81 19.92 36.29
CA GLU A 5 16.83 20.10 35.24
C GLU A 5 16.17 18.74 35.03
N GLU A 6 14.98 18.56 35.59
CA GLU A 6 14.10 17.45 35.21
C GLU A 6 13.69 17.69 33.75
N GLY A 7 14.55 17.22 32.83
CA GLY A 7 14.30 17.29 31.40
C GLY A 7 12.95 16.67 31.09
N VAL A 8 12.09 17.46 30.42
CA VAL A 8 10.80 17.03 29.90
C VAL A 8 11.03 15.72 29.14
N SER A 9 10.33 14.65 29.54
CA SER A 9 10.38 13.38 28.81
C SER A 9 9.96 13.63 27.36
N GLN A 10 10.85 13.36 26.40
CA GLN A 10 10.58 13.53 24.98
C GLN A 10 10.77 12.20 24.25
N SER A 11 10.09 12.02 23.11
CA SER A 11 10.38 10.90 22.20
C SER A 11 11.44 11.36 21.20
N LEU A 12 12.56 10.63 21.12
CA LEU A 12 13.56 10.86 20.08
C LEU A 12 13.24 9.96 18.89
N LEU A 13 13.05 10.57 17.72
CA LEU A 13 12.81 9.86 16.46
C LEU A 13 14.10 9.90 15.63
N LEU A 14 14.56 8.74 15.17
CA LEU A 14 15.73 8.59 14.32
C LEU A 14 15.32 7.96 13.00
N LEU A 15 15.88 8.49 11.92
CA LEU A 15 15.78 7.97 10.56
C LEU A 15 17.15 7.41 10.22
N VAL A 16 17.24 6.10 9.98
CA VAL A 16 18.53 5.41 9.84
C VAL A 16 18.58 4.64 8.53
N ARG A 17 19.58 4.92 7.72
CA ARG A 17 20.01 4.04 6.61
C ARG A 17 21.16 3.20 7.10
N CYS A 18 21.13 1.91 6.78
CA CYS A 18 22.24 1.04 7.10
C CYS A 18 22.41 -0.06 6.05
N ASN A 19 23.57 -0.71 6.10
CA ASN A 19 23.89 -1.85 5.26
C ASN A 19 22.83 -2.95 5.38
N PRO A 20 22.58 -3.72 4.31
CA PRO A 20 21.54 -4.74 4.27
C PRO A 20 21.70 -5.84 5.33
N GLU A 21 22.93 -6.04 5.81
CA GLU A 21 23.29 -7.05 6.81
C GLU A 21 22.86 -6.69 8.24
N LEU A 22 22.60 -5.41 8.52
CA LEU A 22 22.23 -4.96 9.87
C LEU A 22 20.77 -5.28 10.20
N THR A 23 20.55 -5.93 11.33
CA THR A 23 19.21 -6.32 11.82
C THR A 23 18.60 -5.29 12.78
N PRO A 24 17.26 -5.26 12.93
CA PRO A 24 16.60 -4.42 13.93
C PRO A 24 17.13 -4.62 15.35
N GLU A 25 17.47 -5.86 15.70
CA GLU A 25 18.04 -6.25 17.00
C GLU A 25 19.41 -5.62 17.21
N GLN A 26 20.31 -5.72 16.22
CA GLN A 26 21.65 -5.14 16.28
C GLN A 26 21.60 -3.60 16.41
N ILE A 27 20.67 -2.96 15.71
CA ILE A 27 20.42 -1.51 15.83
C ILE A 27 19.93 -1.16 17.24
N ARG A 28 18.98 -1.94 17.77
CA ARG A 28 18.43 -1.75 19.11
C ARG A 28 19.51 -1.90 20.18
N GLU A 29 20.31 -2.95 20.12
CA GLU A 29 21.43 -3.20 21.03
C GLU A 29 22.44 -2.05 20.99
N THR A 30 22.82 -1.60 19.79
CA THR A 30 23.74 -0.46 19.60
C THR A 30 23.23 0.79 20.32
N LEU A 31 21.94 1.12 20.17
CA LEU A 31 21.33 2.27 20.83
C LEU A 31 21.16 2.08 22.34
N GLN A 32 20.94 0.85 22.82
CA GLN A 32 20.91 0.55 24.25
C GLN A 32 22.29 0.74 24.90
N PHE A 33 23.34 0.18 24.30
CA PHE A 33 24.72 0.38 24.75
C PHE A 33 25.11 1.85 24.70
N GLY A 34 24.79 2.54 23.61
CA GLY A 34 25.05 3.97 23.46
C GLY A 34 24.35 4.81 24.51
N ALA A 35 23.07 4.56 24.78
CA ALA A 35 22.30 5.27 25.79
C ALA A 35 22.88 5.05 27.19
N ALA A 36 23.23 3.80 27.55
CA ALA A 36 23.84 3.50 28.84
C ALA A 36 25.19 4.20 29.03
N ALA A 37 26.08 4.12 28.02
CA ALA A 37 27.40 4.75 28.06
C ALA A 37 27.34 6.28 28.04
N ALA A 38 26.33 6.87 27.40
CA ALA A 38 26.06 8.30 27.43
C ALA A 38 25.36 8.77 28.73
N GLY A 39 24.96 7.86 29.61
CA GLY A 39 24.20 8.20 30.83
C GLY A 39 22.75 8.62 30.57
N CYS A 40 22.19 8.23 29.43
CA CYS A 40 20.80 8.51 29.04
C CYS A 40 19.84 7.44 29.57
N GLN A 41 18.59 7.81 29.79
CA GLN A 41 17.50 6.91 30.15
C GLN A 41 16.48 6.84 29.00
N VAL A 42 16.06 5.61 28.68
CA VAL A 42 15.06 5.34 27.63
C VAL A 42 14.16 4.21 28.12
N SER A 43 12.85 4.37 28.05
CA SER A 43 11.90 3.33 28.47
C SER A 43 11.80 2.20 27.45
N GLN A 44 11.82 2.56 26.16
CA GLN A 44 11.66 1.60 25.06
C GLN A 44 12.31 2.13 23.79
N ILE A 45 12.92 1.22 23.02
CA ILE A 45 13.44 1.49 21.67
C ILE A 45 12.64 0.66 20.68
N VAL A 46 11.80 1.31 19.90
CA VAL A 46 11.02 0.70 18.82
C VAL A 46 11.77 0.91 17.52
N VAL A 47 12.14 -0.18 16.84
CA VAL A 47 12.80 -0.14 15.53
C VAL A 47 11.81 -0.70 14.51
N ARG A 48 11.44 0.10 13.50
CA ARG A 48 10.57 -0.32 12.41
C ARG A 48 11.30 -0.16 11.09
N GLU A 49 11.36 -1.23 10.30
CA GLU A 49 11.81 -1.12 8.92
C GLU A 49 10.77 -0.33 8.12
N VAL A 50 11.25 0.61 7.31
CA VAL A 50 10.45 1.43 6.40
C VAL A 50 11.01 1.28 5.00
N ALA A 51 10.16 1.54 4.00
CA ALA A 51 10.62 1.49 2.62
C ALA A 51 11.63 2.63 2.37
N PRO A 52 12.72 2.40 1.60
CA PRO A 52 13.73 3.44 1.36
C PRO A 52 13.19 4.72 0.74
N HIS A 53 12.20 4.63 -0.14
CA HIS A 53 11.55 5.81 -0.73
C HIS A 53 10.92 6.72 0.33
N THR A 54 10.42 6.18 1.44
CA THR A 54 9.89 6.98 2.54
C THR A 54 10.98 7.82 3.19
N LEU A 55 12.18 7.25 3.35
CA LEU A 55 13.32 7.98 3.90
C LEU A 55 13.88 9.00 2.91
N ASP A 56 13.94 8.65 1.62
CA ASP A 56 14.34 9.55 0.54
C ASP A 56 13.42 10.78 0.44
N GLU A 57 12.10 10.58 0.54
CA GLU A 57 11.11 11.66 0.55
C GLU A 57 11.28 12.57 1.77
N ILE A 58 11.43 11.98 2.97
CA ILE A 58 11.66 12.77 4.19
C ILE A 58 12.99 13.53 4.10
N GLU A 59 14.07 12.89 3.68
CA GLU A 59 15.36 13.56 3.49
C GLU A 59 15.28 14.66 2.42
N SER A 60 14.56 14.44 1.33
CA SER A 60 14.34 15.45 0.28
C SER A 60 13.60 16.67 0.82
N MET A 61 12.51 16.46 1.59
CA MET A 61 11.81 17.55 2.28
C MET A 61 12.74 18.29 3.25
N LEU A 62 13.59 17.57 3.99
CA LEU A 62 14.58 18.17 4.89
C LEU A 62 15.67 18.94 4.12
N ARG A 63 16.06 18.50 2.92
CA ARG A 63 16.98 19.22 2.01
C ARG A 63 16.34 20.46 1.38
N LEU A 64 15.03 20.47 1.15
CA LEU A 64 14.32 21.67 0.67
C LEU A 64 14.30 22.79 1.71
N ILE A 65 14.28 22.44 3.00
CA ILE A 65 14.48 23.38 4.11
C ILE A 65 15.92 23.94 4.07
N ASP A 66 16.89 23.11 3.70
CA ASP A 66 18.31 23.46 3.52
C ASP A 66 18.67 23.68 2.04
N ARG A 67 18.00 24.63 1.35
CA ARG A 67 18.23 25.04 -0.06
C ARG A 67 19.37 24.30 -0.79
N ARG A 68 19.09 23.13 -1.35
CA ARG A 68 19.90 22.47 -2.38
C ARG A 68 19.00 21.86 -3.44
N GLU A 69 19.46 21.97 -4.69
CA GLU A 69 18.69 21.77 -5.92
C GLU A 69 18.07 20.36 -6.06
N PRO A 70 16.90 20.26 -6.72
CA PRO A 70 16.23 18.99 -6.96
C PRO A 70 16.98 18.14 -8.00
N MET A 71 16.95 16.81 -7.79
CA MET A 71 17.39 15.82 -8.76
C MET A 71 16.19 15.43 -9.64
N GLU A 72 16.36 15.45 -10.96
CA GLU A 72 15.31 15.09 -11.93
C GLU A 72 14.84 13.64 -11.75
N GLN A 73 13.52 13.43 -11.68
CA GLN A 73 12.92 12.10 -11.78
C GLN A 73 12.76 11.73 -13.26
N THR A 74 13.57 10.78 -13.72
CA THR A 74 13.41 10.15 -15.03
C THR A 74 12.24 9.16 -15.01
N VAL A 75 11.29 9.33 -15.92
CA VAL A 75 10.23 8.34 -16.18
C VAL A 75 10.88 7.11 -16.83
N THR A 76 10.94 5.98 -16.12
CA THR A 76 11.50 4.72 -16.61
C THR A 76 10.42 3.81 -17.21
N ASP A 77 10.80 3.02 -18.22
CA ASP A 77 9.94 2.03 -18.90
C ASP A 77 9.31 0.98 -17.96
N LEU A 78 9.86 0.81 -16.76
CA LEU A 78 9.33 -0.04 -15.70
C LEU A 78 9.66 0.53 -14.31
N GLN A 79 8.90 0.08 -13.32
CA GLN A 79 9.18 0.31 -11.90
C GLN A 79 9.41 -1.02 -11.19
N LEU A 80 10.47 -1.08 -10.37
CA LEU A 80 10.78 -2.19 -9.47
C LEU A 80 10.61 -1.72 -8.03
N ILE A 81 9.65 -2.30 -7.32
CA ILE A 81 9.26 -1.91 -5.97
C ILE A 81 9.43 -3.12 -5.05
N ARG A 82 10.38 -3.08 -4.11
CA ARG A 82 10.46 -4.10 -3.06
C ARG A 82 9.31 -3.91 -2.08
N ARG A 83 8.49 -4.94 -1.86
CA ARG A 83 7.42 -4.91 -0.87
C ARG A 83 7.96 -5.18 0.54
N PRO A 84 7.42 -4.51 1.57
CA PRO A 84 7.74 -4.82 2.95
C PRO A 84 7.08 -6.16 3.33
N ALA A 85 7.87 -7.23 3.36
CA ALA A 85 7.46 -8.55 3.85
C ALA A 85 8.67 -9.28 4.46
N VAL A 86 8.41 -10.34 5.24
CA VAL A 86 9.44 -11.21 5.84
C VAL A 86 10.32 -11.85 4.76
N GLU A 87 9.76 -12.08 3.57
CA GLU A 87 10.47 -12.52 2.37
C GLU A 87 10.57 -11.37 1.36
N ALA A 88 11.70 -11.27 0.65
CA ALA A 88 11.97 -10.17 -0.28
C ALA A 88 11.13 -10.29 -1.57
N VAL A 89 9.89 -9.81 -1.56
CA VAL A 89 9.06 -9.78 -2.78
C VAL A 89 9.31 -8.50 -3.57
N TRP A 90 9.48 -8.63 -4.88
CA TRP A 90 9.62 -7.50 -5.80
C TRP A 90 8.36 -7.38 -6.66
N GLU A 91 7.67 -6.25 -6.54
CA GLU A 91 6.63 -5.87 -7.48
C GLU A 91 7.26 -5.20 -8.70
N ILE A 92 6.89 -5.68 -9.88
CA ILE A 92 7.28 -5.13 -11.16
C ILE A 92 6.04 -4.50 -11.80
N ARG A 93 6.16 -3.25 -12.24
CA ARG A 93 5.13 -2.54 -13.00
C ARG A 93 5.67 -2.13 -14.36
N LEU A 94 5.04 -2.62 -15.42
CA LEU A 94 5.32 -2.18 -16.79
C LEU A 94 4.55 -0.90 -17.09
N SER A 95 5.24 0.12 -17.60
CA SER A 95 4.64 1.43 -17.90
C SER A 95 3.71 1.38 -19.13
N LYS A 96 3.82 0.37 -19.99
CA LYS A 96 3.08 0.24 -21.28
C LYS A 96 2.02 -0.86 -21.29
N ALA A 97 1.66 -1.43 -20.15
CA ALA A 97 0.60 -2.44 -20.10
C ALA A 97 -0.78 -1.84 -20.43
N PRO A 98 -1.70 -2.61 -21.06
CA PRO A 98 -1.56 -4.02 -21.45
C PRO A 98 -0.86 -4.27 -22.79
N ALA A 99 -0.43 -3.22 -23.50
CA ALA A 99 0.10 -3.35 -24.87
C ALA A 99 1.40 -4.16 -24.94
N GLU A 100 2.11 -4.31 -23.81
CA GLU A 100 3.29 -5.16 -23.65
C GLU A 100 3.12 -6.07 -22.42
N VAL A 101 3.58 -7.31 -22.54
CA VAL A 101 3.66 -8.29 -21.44
C VAL A 101 5.06 -8.87 -21.34
N ILE A 102 5.52 -9.25 -20.14
CA ILE A 102 6.78 -9.99 -19.95
C ILE A 102 6.60 -11.42 -20.49
N ASP A 103 7.48 -11.87 -21.37
CA ASP A 103 7.62 -13.28 -21.81
C ASP A 103 8.66 -13.99 -20.94
N THR A 104 9.83 -13.35 -20.78
CA THR A 104 10.98 -13.91 -20.09
C THR A 104 11.56 -12.91 -19.11
N PHE A 105 11.97 -13.38 -17.93
CA PHE A 105 12.66 -12.58 -16.92
C PHE A 105 13.93 -13.27 -16.45
N GLU A 106 15.07 -12.68 -16.77
CA GLU A 106 16.38 -13.17 -16.32
C GLU A 106 16.89 -12.31 -15.17
N VAL A 107 17.39 -12.96 -14.11
CA VAL A 107 17.90 -12.30 -12.90
C VAL A 107 19.28 -12.82 -12.58
N ALA A 108 20.23 -11.91 -12.40
CA ALA A 108 21.51 -12.23 -11.78
C ALA A 108 21.33 -12.25 -10.26
N VAL A 109 21.59 -13.39 -9.64
CA VAL A 109 21.53 -13.57 -8.18
C VAL A 109 22.91 -13.79 -7.58
N GLU A 110 23.11 -13.25 -6.39
CA GLU A 110 24.23 -13.54 -5.49
C GLU A 110 23.70 -14.27 -4.25
N LYS A 111 24.50 -15.15 -3.65
CA LYS A 111 24.13 -15.77 -2.37
C LYS A 111 24.37 -14.78 -1.23
N VAL A 112 23.42 -14.68 -0.31
CA VAL A 112 23.55 -13.85 0.90
C VAL A 112 24.76 -14.33 1.71
N GLY A 113 25.69 -13.42 2.00
CA GLY A 113 26.95 -13.72 2.72
C GLY A 113 28.06 -14.34 1.87
N ALA A 114 27.91 -14.38 0.55
CA ALA A 114 28.98 -14.82 -0.35
C ALA A 114 30.15 -13.82 -0.36
N ALA A 115 31.38 -14.32 -0.45
CA ALA A 115 32.55 -13.47 -0.66
C ALA A 115 32.43 -12.73 -2.01
N ALA A 116 32.96 -11.51 -2.08
CA ALA A 116 32.86 -10.60 -3.23
C ALA A 116 33.34 -11.19 -4.58
N GLU A 117 34.06 -12.31 -4.56
CA GLU A 117 34.59 -13.00 -5.73
C GLU A 117 33.70 -14.16 -6.22
N THR A 118 32.56 -14.41 -5.58
CA THR A 118 31.66 -15.49 -5.99
C THR A 118 30.94 -15.11 -7.29
N PRO A 119 31.07 -15.88 -8.38
CA PRO A 119 30.45 -15.53 -9.65
C PRO A 119 28.93 -15.51 -9.55
N ARG A 120 28.32 -14.45 -10.10
CA ARG A 120 26.87 -14.27 -10.18
C ARG A 120 26.24 -15.36 -11.02
N GLN A 121 25.10 -15.88 -10.57
CA GLN A 121 24.33 -16.86 -11.33
C GLN A 121 23.14 -16.19 -12.00
N TRP A 122 23.01 -16.33 -13.32
CA TRP A 122 21.81 -15.92 -14.03
C TRP A 122 20.74 -17.00 -13.96
N LYS A 123 19.51 -16.60 -13.66
CA LYS A 123 18.34 -17.48 -13.59
C LYS A 123 17.22 -16.92 -14.45
N THR A 124 16.57 -17.81 -15.19
CA THR A 124 15.48 -17.46 -16.10
C THR A 124 14.14 -17.88 -15.49
N TYR A 125 13.19 -16.96 -15.47
CA TYR A 125 11.83 -17.14 -14.98
C TYR A 125 10.85 -16.83 -16.10
N ARG A 126 9.77 -17.63 -16.17
CA ARG A 126 8.61 -17.33 -17.01
C ARG A 126 7.44 -16.95 -16.11
N PRO A 127 6.63 -15.95 -16.48
CA PRO A 127 5.47 -15.60 -15.68
C PRO A 127 4.51 -16.78 -15.59
N VAL A 128 4.13 -17.13 -14.38
CA VAL A 128 3.08 -18.11 -14.11
C VAL A 128 1.83 -17.39 -13.61
N PRO A 129 0.63 -17.90 -13.91
CA PRO A 129 -0.60 -17.33 -13.38
C PRO A 129 -0.69 -17.60 -11.86
N PRO A 130 -1.39 -16.75 -11.08
CA PRO A 130 -1.41 -16.84 -9.62
C PRO A 130 -1.92 -18.18 -9.06
N GLU A 131 -2.73 -18.92 -9.83
CA GLU A 131 -3.30 -20.22 -9.42
C GLU A 131 -2.34 -21.39 -9.66
N ALA A 132 -1.42 -21.25 -10.62
CA ALA A 132 -0.38 -22.22 -10.89
C ALA A 132 0.89 -21.95 -10.06
N ALA A 133 0.97 -20.77 -9.44
CA ALA A 133 1.98 -20.47 -8.47
C ALA A 133 1.68 -21.23 -7.17
N ASP A 134 2.34 -22.38 -6.99
CA ASP A 134 2.78 -22.73 -5.64
C ASP A 134 3.58 -21.50 -5.17
N LEU A 135 3.01 -20.69 -4.25
CA LEU A 135 3.57 -19.42 -3.71
C LEU A 135 4.91 -19.68 -2.99
N LYS A 136 5.90 -20.14 -3.75
CA LYS A 136 7.20 -20.62 -3.32
C LYS A 136 8.25 -19.69 -3.90
N ALA A 137 9.29 -19.50 -3.10
CA ALA A 137 10.49 -18.77 -3.43
C ALA A 137 11.10 -19.30 -4.75
N GLY A 138 11.50 -18.38 -5.63
CA GLY A 138 12.00 -18.67 -6.98
C GLY A 138 10.93 -18.65 -8.08
N SER A 139 9.95 -17.75 -8.03
CA SER A 139 8.86 -17.66 -9.01
C SER A 139 8.58 -16.23 -9.48
N LEU A 140 8.11 -16.09 -10.72
CA LEU A 140 7.56 -14.84 -11.26
C LEU A 140 6.07 -15.04 -11.51
N VAL A 141 5.25 -14.27 -10.80
CA VAL A 141 3.79 -14.40 -10.84
C VAL A 141 3.18 -13.24 -11.61
N ALA A 142 2.39 -13.53 -12.64
CA ALA A 142 1.62 -12.54 -13.39
C ALA A 142 0.33 -12.19 -12.62
N VAL A 143 0.39 -11.18 -11.76
CA VAL A 143 -0.74 -10.77 -10.91
C VAL A 143 -1.85 -10.11 -11.71
N SER A 144 -1.49 -9.23 -12.64
CA SER A 144 -2.45 -8.58 -13.53
C SER A 144 -1.76 -8.14 -14.82
N LEU A 145 -1.96 -8.89 -15.90
CA LEU A 145 -1.45 -8.54 -17.23
C LEU A 145 -2.02 -7.20 -17.71
N ARG A 146 -3.31 -6.95 -17.42
CA ARG A 146 -3.99 -5.70 -17.78
C ARG A 146 -3.29 -4.46 -17.23
N ASN A 147 -2.81 -4.56 -15.98
CA ASN A 147 -2.15 -3.47 -15.27
C ASN A 147 -0.62 -3.60 -15.27
N GLY A 148 -0.06 -4.53 -16.05
CA GLY A 148 1.38 -4.76 -16.14
C GLY A 148 2.04 -5.15 -14.83
N ARG A 149 1.29 -5.75 -13.91
CA ARG A 149 1.74 -6.05 -12.54
C ARG A 149 2.18 -7.50 -12.43
N TYR A 150 3.43 -7.65 -12.02
CA TYR A 150 4.05 -8.94 -11.73
C TYR A 150 4.67 -8.93 -10.34
N GLU A 151 4.78 -10.09 -9.72
CA GLU A 151 5.45 -10.28 -8.45
C GLU A 151 6.56 -11.31 -8.61
N PHE A 152 7.79 -10.90 -8.31
CA PHE A 152 8.95 -11.77 -8.29
C PHE A 152 9.32 -12.15 -6.86
N TYR A 153 9.42 -13.45 -6.64
CA TYR A 153 9.84 -14.08 -5.41
C TYR A 153 11.24 -14.68 -5.65
N PRO A 154 12.33 -14.05 -5.19
CA PRO A 154 13.66 -14.65 -5.19
C PRO A 154 13.68 -15.97 -4.40
N ALA A 155 14.63 -16.86 -4.69
CA ALA A 155 14.81 -18.04 -3.86
C ALA A 155 15.39 -17.67 -2.47
N PRO A 156 15.20 -18.47 -1.42
CA PRO A 156 15.65 -18.12 -0.09
C PRO A 156 17.19 -18.05 -0.05
N GLY A 157 17.72 -16.98 0.56
CA GLY A 157 19.17 -16.76 0.63
C GLY A 157 19.79 -16.24 -0.68
N GLU A 158 18.98 -15.82 -1.66
CA GLU A 158 19.43 -15.19 -2.88
C GLU A 158 19.10 -13.70 -2.91
N MET A 159 20.07 -12.89 -3.32
CA MET A 159 19.93 -11.46 -3.50
C MET A 159 20.00 -11.13 -4.99
N PRO A 160 18.91 -10.63 -5.60
CA PRO A 160 18.90 -10.22 -6.99
C PRO A 160 19.68 -8.92 -7.18
N THR A 161 20.47 -8.83 -8.24
CA THR A 161 21.42 -7.72 -8.48
C THR A 161 21.21 -7.05 -9.83
N GLU A 162 20.92 -7.82 -10.87
CA GLU A 162 20.71 -7.33 -12.23
C GLU A 162 19.53 -8.08 -12.86
N PHE A 163 18.90 -7.47 -13.87
CA PHE A 163 17.80 -8.10 -14.59
C PHE A 163 17.83 -7.85 -16.09
N ARG A 164 17.16 -8.75 -16.81
CA ARG A 164 16.76 -8.58 -18.22
C ARG A 164 15.32 -9.06 -18.38
N PHE A 165 14.45 -8.18 -18.85
CA PHE A 165 13.09 -8.53 -19.26
C PHE A 165 13.06 -8.65 -20.78
N GLU A 166 12.50 -9.73 -21.28
CA GLU A 166 12.00 -9.79 -22.64
C GLU A 166 10.50 -9.51 -22.61
N VAL A 167 10.08 -8.40 -23.22
CA VAL A 167 8.67 -8.04 -23.34
C VAL A 167 8.20 -8.27 -24.77
N VAL A 168 6.97 -8.76 -24.90
CA VAL A 168 6.28 -9.03 -26.16
C VAL A 168 5.09 -8.09 -26.27
N ALA A 169 4.98 -7.38 -27.39
CA ALA A 169 3.82 -6.56 -27.71
C ALA A 169 2.72 -7.36 -28.43
N GLU A 170 1.52 -6.77 -28.56
CA GLU A 170 0.38 -7.42 -29.24
C GLU A 170 0.68 -7.81 -30.70
N ASP A 171 1.55 -7.07 -31.39
CA ASP A 171 1.97 -7.35 -32.76
C ASP A 171 3.05 -8.46 -32.86
N GLY A 172 3.44 -9.04 -31.74
CA GLY A 172 4.48 -10.06 -31.63
C GLY A 172 5.91 -9.51 -31.63
N SER A 173 6.10 -8.19 -31.69
CA SER A 173 7.43 -7.59 -31.56
C SER A 173 7.99 -7.83 -30.15
N ARG A 174 9.29 -8.10 -30.10
CA ARG A 174 10.05 -8.37 -28.86
C ARG A 174 11.03 -7.24 -28.63
N ARG A 175 11.13 -6.78 -27.38
CA ARG A 175 12.21 -5.89 -26.95
C ARG A 175 12.73 -6.29 -25.58
N GLU A 176 14.00 -6.00 -25.37
CA GLU A 176 14.68 -6.25 -24.10
C GLU A 176 14.68 -4.98 -23.24
N ILE A 177 14.45 -5.15 -21.93
CA ILE A 177 14.65 -4.10 -20.93
C ILE A 177 15.63 -4.61 -19.89
N THR A 178 16.78 -3.95 -19.78
CA THR A 178 17.84 -4.35 -18.84
C THR A 178 18.02 -3.31 -17.74
N GLY A 179 18.50 -3.74 -16.59
CA GLY A 179 18.81 -2.83 -15.49
C GLY A 179 19.39 -3.53 -14.29
N LYS A 180 19.63 -2.74 -13.25
CA LYS A 180 20.09 -3.23 -11.95
C LYS A 180 18.93 -3.24 -10.98
N PHE A 181 18.89 -4.25 -10.12
CA PHE A 181 18.09 -4.12 -8.91
C PHE A 181 18.64 -2.96 -8.09
N PRO A 182 17.78 -2.10 -7.54
CA PRO A 182 18.25 -1.03 -6.68
C PRO A 182 19.05 -1.66 -5.53
N GLN A 183 20.28 -1.18 -5.30
CA GLN A 183 21.01 -1.51 -4.08
C GLN A 183 20.31 -0.78 -2.95
N MET A 184 19.61 -1.53 -2.10
CA MET A 184 18.76 -0.94 -1.08
C MET A 184 19.48 -0.99 0.26
N ASP A 185 19.92 0.19 0.71
CA ASP A 185 20.11 0.42 2.14
C ASP A 185 18.82 0.02 2.86
N ARG A 186 18.96 -0.68 3.99
CA ARG A 186 17.81 -0.91 4.86
C ARG A 186 17.54 0.37 5.61
N CYS A 187 16.28 0.79 5.59
CA CYS A 187 15.84 2.04 6.18
C CYS A 187 15.00 1.75 7.40
N PHE A 188 15.30 2.42 8.51
CA PHE A 188 14.62 2.23 9.78
C PHE A 188 14.12 3.55 10.34
N LEU A 189 12.87 3.52 10.80
CA LEU A 189 12.32 4.52 11.70
C LEU A 189 12.47 4.00 13.12
N ILE A 190 13.23 4.70 13.94
CA ILE A 190 13.51 4.32 15.32
C ILE A 190 12.89 5.34 16.25
N GLN A 191 12.17 4.87 17.26
CA GLN A 191 11.61 5.71 18.32
C GLN A 191 12.21 5.30 19.67
N MET A 192 12.90 6.23 20.32
CA MET A 192 13.37 6.10 21.70
C MET A 192 12.37 6.83 22.61
N ILE A 193 11.52 6.06 23.29
CA ILE A 193 10.38 6.55 24.08
C ILE A 193 10.86 6.98 25.46
N ASN A 194 10.36 8.14 25.93
CA ASN A 194 10.73 8.78 27.20
C ASN A 194 12.24 8.97 27.35
N PHE A 195 12.89 9.41 26.28
CA PHE A 195 14.30 9.75 26.31
C PHE A 195 14.56 10.88 27.32
N ARG A 196 15.53 10.68 28.20
CA ARG A 196 16.07 11.67 29.13
C ARG A 196 17.60 11.62 29.12
N GLY A 197 18.25 12.75 28.95
CA GLY A 197 19.71 12.84 28.89
C GLY A 197 20.20 13.79 27.80
N ASP A 198 21.51 13.80 27.59
CA ASP A 198 22.16 14.63 26.58
C ASP A 198 22.24 13.90 25.23
N ARG A 199 21.50 14.42 24.23
CA ARG A 199 21.46 13.87 22.86
C ARG A 199 22.80 13.98 22.16
N THR A 200 23.52 15.08 22.36
CA THR A 200 24.83 15.29 21.75
C THR A 200 25.79 14.22 22.24
N ARG A 201 25.79 13.96 23.55
CA ARG A 201 26.60 12.89 24.14
C ARG A 201 26.19 11.50 23.65
N LEU A 202 24.88 11.23 23.50
CA LEU A 202 24.42 9.98 22.88
C LEU A 202 25.02 9.80 21.48
N PHE A 203 24.94 10.82 20.63
CA PHE A 203 25.42 10.76 19.24
C PHE A 203 26.93 10.65 19.11
N GLU A 204 27.69 11.27 20.02
CA GLU A 204 29.14 11.05 20.11
C GLU A 204 29.46 9.59 20.43
N VAL A 205 28.76 8.99 21.40
CA VAL A 205 28.98 7.61 21.81
C VAL A 205 28.61 6.62 20.71
N VAL A 206 27.44 6.78 20.08
CA VAL A 206 27.00 5.84 19.03
C VAL A 206 27.80 5.95 17.73
N ARG A 207 28.62 6.99 17.56
CA ARG A 207 29.61 7.09 16.47
C ARG A 207 30.91 6.38 16.78
N ASN A 208 31.20 6.10 18.05
CA ASN A 208 32.50 5.63 18.48
C ASN A 208 32.58 4.09 18.38
N PRO A 209 33.40 3.53 17.47
CA PRO A 209 33.54 2.07 17.30
C PRO A 209 34.07 1.37 18.55
N SER A 210 34.71 2.10 19.48
CA SER A 210 35.19 1.54 20.75
C SER A 210 34.12 1.47 21.84
N GLN A 211 32.96 2.09 21.63
CA GLN A 211 31.90 2.19 22.63
C GLN A 211 30.60 1.48 22.23
N VAL A 212 30.42 1.19 20.94
CA VAL A 212 29.24 0.48 20.43
C VAL A 212 29.62 -0.55 19.36
N PRO A 213 28.85 -1.64 19.23
CA PRO A 213 29.15 -2.72 18.28
C PRO A 213 28.96 -2.32 16.81
N ASN A 214 27.98 -1.46 16.50
CA ASN A 214 27.69 -1.02 15.13
C ASN A 214 27.64 0.51 15.09
N PRO A 215 28.79 1.19 14.95
CA PRO A 215 28.84 2.65 15.02
C PRO A 215 28.09 3.31 13.86
N PHE A 216 27.39 4.39 14.16
CA PHE A 216 26.77 5.25 13.17
C PHE A 216 27.85 6.08 12.47
N SER A 217 27.84 6.12 11.14
CA SER A 217 28.84 6.83 10.34
C SER A 217 28.50 8.31 10.12
N ASP A 218 27.22 8.63 9.89
CA ASP A 218 26.73 10.01 9.70
C ASP A 218 25.48 10.23 10.56
N ILE A 219 25.48 11.32 11.34
CA ILE A 219 24.35 11.69 12.23
C ILE A 219 24.14 13.19 12.08
N LYS A 220 22.97 13.58 11.60
CA LYS A 220 22.60 14.99 11.45
C LYS A 220 21.41 15.26 12.34
N GLU A 221 21.66 15.91 13.48
CA GLU A 221 20.60 16.33 14.38
C GLU A 221 19.86 17.54 13.80
N ARG A 222 18.52 17.51 13.86
CA ARG A 222 17.66 18.64 13.51
C ARG A 222 16.85 19.03 14.73
N THR A 223 17.08 20.23 15.23
CA THR A 223 16.50 20.72 16.50
C THR A 223 15.25 21.58 16.33
N ASN A 224 14.97 22.06 15.11
CA ASN A 224 13.85 22.96 14.80
C ASN A 224 12.77 22.32 13.92
N LEU A 225 12.58 20.99 14.02
CA LEU A 225 11.59 20.27 13.23
C LEU A 225 10.38 19.91 14.09
N ALA A 226 9.20 20.39 13.70
CA ALA A 226 7.92 19.88 14.21
C ALA A 226 7.25 19.04 13.13
N ILE A 227 7.14 17.72 13.36
CA ILE A 227 6.36 16.84 12.48
C ILE A 227 4.93 16.82 13.01
N VAL A 228 4.02 17.46 12.28
CA VAL A 228 2.58 17.45 12.57
C VAL A 228 1.90 16.62 11.50
N PHE A 229 1.22 15.55 11.92
CA PHE A 229 0.41 14.75 11.02
C PHE A 229 -0.97 15.41 10.88
N GLY A 230 -1.19 16.04 9.73
CA GLY A 230 -2.49 16.59 9.34
C GLY A 230 -3.01 15.83 8.12
N ASN A 231 -4.22 15.29 8.22
CA ASN A 231 -4.89 14.66 7.09
C ASN A 231 -5.82 15.68 6.44
N ILE A 232 -5.51 16.10 5.22
CA ILE A 232 -6.36 16.98 4.42
C ILE A 232 -6.59 16.28 3.09
N ARG A 233 -7.83 15.84 2.82
CA ARG A 233 -8.20 15.14 1.58
C ARG A 233 -7.28 13.95 1.25
N ALA A 234 -6.78 13.25 2.27
CA ALA A 234 -5.91 12.08 2.08
C ALA A 234 -6.75 10.84 1.72
N SER A 235 -6.66 10.39 0.47
CA SER A 235 -7.37 9.23 -0.09
C SER A 235 -6.82 7.86 0.35
N THR A 236 -5.70 7.82 1.09
CA THR A 236 -5.02 6.59 1.48
C THR A 236 -5.20 6.17 2.95
N ALA A 237 -5.94 6.93 3.78
CA ALA A 237 -5.91 6.72 5.23
C ALA A 237 -7.16 6.05 5.85
N VAL A 238 -8.26 5.85 5.13
CA VAL A 238 -9.44 5.22 5.71
C VAL A 238 -10.11 4.30 4.70
N VAL A 239 -10.05 2.99 4.95
CA VAL A 239 -11.07 2.08 4.45
C VAL A 239 -12.40 2.57 5.00
N GLY A 240 -13.32 2.99 4.13
CA GLY A 240 -14.55 3.66 4.54
C GLY A 240 -14.96 4.73 3.53
N GLU A 241 -15.80 5.64 3.98
CA GLU A 241 -16.44 6.64 3.11
C GLU A 241 -16.15 8.05 3.57
N THR A 242 -15.89 8.90 2.58
CA THR A 242 -15.65 10.33 2.80
C THR A 242 -16.46 11.16 1.81
N LEU A 243 -16.77 12.39 2.18
CA LEU A 243 -17.42 13.35 1.28
C LEU A 243 -16.39 14.37 0.79
N ASP A 244 -16.38 14.59 -0.52
CA ASP A 244 -15.61 15.65 -1.18
C ASP A 244 -16.57 16.49 -2.03
N GLY A 245 -16.96 17.65 -1.48
CA GLY A 245 -17.95 18.52 -2.11
C GLY A 245 -19.32 17.85 -2.24
N LEU A 246 -19.68 17.47 -3.47
CA LEU A 246 -20.97 16.84 -3.81
C LEU A 246 -20.87 15.33 -4.03
N GLU A 247 -19.67 14.76 -3.85
CA GLU A 247 -19.37 13.37 -4.15
C GLU A 247 -19.07 12.58 -2.88
N LEU A 248 -19.50 11.33 -2.88
CA LEU A 248 -19.05 10.30 -1.96
C LEU A 248 -17.85 9.59 -2.56
N ILE A 249 -16.72 9.65 -1.88
CA ILE A 249 -15.57 8.79 -2.17
C ILE A 249 -15.72 7.54 -1.33
N VAL A 250 -15.83 6.40 -1.99
CA VAL A 250 -15.97 5.09 -1.36
C VAL A 250 -14.68 4.30 -1.56
N SER A 251 -14.06 3.87 -0.47
CA SER A 251 -12.83 3.07 -0.50
C SER A 251 -13.05 1.72 0.20
N VAL A 252 -12.87 0.63 -0.55
CA VAL A 252 -13.12 -0.76 -0.13
C VAL A 252 -11.79 -1.52 -0.13
N PRO A 253 -11.47 -2.30 0.93
CA PRO A 253 -10.21 -3.02 0.97
C PRO A 253 -10.24 -4.22 0.03
N GLY A 254 -9.05 -4.71 -0.35
CA GLY A 254 -8.93 -6.04 -0.93
C GLY A 254 -9.31 -7.15 0.07
N VAL A 255 -9.43 -8.38 -0.41
CA VAL A 255 -9.65 -9.56 0.45
C VAL A 255 -8.29 -10.12 0.88
N PRO A 256 -7.99 -10.24 2.19
CA PRO A 256 -6.71 -10.76 2.66
C PRO A 256 -6.39 -12.15 2.10
N GLY A 257 -5.16 -12.36 1.62
CA GLY A 257 -4.72 -13.65 1.05
C GLY A 257 -5.42 -14.05 -0.26
N ARG A 258 -6.07 -13.09 -0.93
CA ARG A 258 -6.71 -13.25 -2.23
C ARG A 258 -6.34 -12.07 -3.13
N ALA A 259 -6.38 -12.28 -4.44
CA ALA A 259 -6.12 -11.25 -5.44
C ALA A 259 -7.42 -10.98 -6.23
N PRO A 260 -8.36 -10.18 -5.70
CA PRO A 260 -9.53 -9.76 -6.46
C PRO A 260 -9.10 -8.98 -7.69
N ALA A 261 -9.66 -9.34 -8.84
CA ALA A 261 -9.48 -8.59 -10.08
C ALA A 261 -10.42 -7.37 -10.12
N ARG A 262 -11.62 -7.49 -9.54
CA ARG A 262 -12.66 -6.45 -9.57
C ARG A 262 -13.45 -6.42 -8.28
N VAL A 263 -14.06 -5.26 -8.02
CA VAL A 263 -15.04 -5.07 -6.93
C VAL A 263 -16.24 -4.34 -7.47
N TRP A 264 -17.41 -4.91 -7.20
CA TRP A 264 -18.71 -4.31 -7.52
C TRP A 264 -19.41 -3.88 -6.25
N MET A 265 -20.08 -2.73 -6.31
CA MET A 265 -20.89 -2.20 -5.22
C MET A 265 -22.29 -1.87 -5.70
N LEU A 266 -23.31 -2.45 -5.06
CA LEU A 266 -24.70 -2.04 -5.24
C LEU A 266 -25.04 -0.95 -4.24
N PHE A 267 -25.35 0.25 -4.73
CA PHE A 267 -25.59 1.44 -3.91
C PHE A 267 -26.52 2.45 -4.63
N PRO A 268 -27.28 3.28 -3.90
CA PRO A 268 -27.61 3.16 -2.49
C PRO A 268 -28.73 2.16 -2.25
N LEU A 269 -28.76 1.56 -1.06
CA LEU A 269 -29.86 0.70 -0.62
C LEU A 269 -30.48 1.25 0.66
N THR A 270 -31.81 1.16 0.76
CA THR A 270 -32.54 1.19 2.05
C THR A 270 -32.47 -0.18 2.73
N ALA A 271 -32.92 -0.29 3.98
CA ALA A 271 -32.94 -1.56 4.69
C ALA A 271 -33.85 -2.58 4.01
N GLU A 272 -35.01 -2.12 3.52
CA GLU A 272 -35.98 -2.92 2.79
C GLU A 272 -35.38 -3.41 1.46
N GLN A 273 -34.77 -2.50 0.69
CA GLN A 273 -34.11 -2.86 -0.57
C GLN A 273 -32.91 -3.79 -0.35
N LEU A 274 -32.16 -3.63 0.73
CA LEU A 274 -31.07 -4.55 1.07
C LEU A 274 -31.62 -5.97 1.25
N ALA A 275 -32.67 -6.15 2.03
CA ALA A 275 -33.29 -7.46 2.27
C ALA A 275 -33.85 -8.08 0.97
N GLU A 276 -34.49 -7.27 0.13
CA GLU A 276 -34.98 -7.71 -1.20
C GLU A 276 -33.83 -8.15 -2.11
N GLU A 277 -32.74 -7.38 -2.16
CA GLU A 277 -31.58 -7.70 -2.99
C GLU A 277 -30.84 -8.93 -2.47
N GLU A 278 -30.66 -9.08 -1.15
CA GLU A 278 -30.11 -10.31 -0.58
C GLU A 278 -30.97 -11.54 -0.92
N ALA A 279 -32.30 -11.41 -0.94
CA ALA A 279 -33.19 -12.48 -1.36
C ALA A 279 -33.05 -12.81 -2.85
N LYS A 280 -32.96 -11.80 -3.73
CA LYS A 280 -32.71 -11.99 -5.17
C LYS A 280 -31.37 -12.68 -5.41
N LEU A 281 -30.33 -12.28 -4.69
CA LEU A 281 -29.02 -12.91 -4.77
C LEU A 281 -29.08 -14.37 -4.32
N LYS A 282 -29.70 -14.68 -3.18
CA LYS A 282 -29.91 -16.06 -2.69
C LYS A 282 -30.69 -16.92 -3.68
N ALA A 283 -31.67 -16.33 -4.39
CA ALA A 283 -32.47 -17.02 -5.38
C ALA A 283 -31.71 -17.39 -6.68
N LEU A 284 -30.49 -16.86 -6.90
CA LEU A 284 -29.67 -17.26 -8.06
C LEU A 284 -29.27 -18.74 -8.02
N GLY A 285 -29.21 -19.34 -6.82
CA GLY A 285 -28.86 -20.75 -6.60
C GLY A 285 -27.38 -21.06 -6.82
N GLU A 286 -26.85 -20.72 -8.00
CA GLU A 286 -25.45 -20.91 -8.37
C GLU A 286 -24.68 -19.58 -8.37
N TRP A 287 -23.75 -19.43 -7.43
CA TRP A 287 -22.98 -18.21 -7.27
C TRP A 287 -22.05 -17.90 -8.45
N SER A 288 -21.66 -18.88 -9.25
CA SER A 288 -20.89 -18.68 -10.48
C SER A 288 -21.59 -17.79 -11.51
N LYS A 289 -22.93 -17.65 -11.44
CA LYS A 289 -23.72 -16.77 -12.31
C LYS A 289 -23.75 -15.32 -11.83
N LEU A 290 -23.36 -15.05 -10.59
CA LEU A 290 -23.43 -13.72 -9.99
C LEU A 290 -22.66 -12.65 -10.79
N PRO A 291 -21.41 -12.89 -11.24
CA PRO A 291 -20.68 -11.93 -12.07
C PRO A 291 -21.44 -11.51 -13.35
N GLN A 292 -22.07 -12.46 -14.02
CA GLN A 292 -22.82 -12.18 -15.25
C GLN A 292 -24.10 -11.38 -14.96
N GLU A 293 -24.78 -11.72 -13.86
CA GLU A 293 -25.98 -11.01 -13.43
C GLU A 293 -25.70 -9.55 -13.04
N ILE A 294 -24.60 -9.31 -12.31
CA ILE A 294 -24.17 -7.95 -11.94
C ILE A 294 -23.94 -7.12 -13.21
N ARG A 295 -23.19 -7.64 -14.17
CA ARG A 295 -22.93 -6.94 -15.45
C ARG A 295 -24.21 -6.65 -16.22
N ARG A 296 -25.12 -7.63 -16.31
CA ARG A 296 -26.42 -7.48 -16.97
C ARG A 296 -27.26 -6.35 -16.35
N ARG A 297 -27.21 -6.21 -15.03
CA ARG A 297 -27.92 -5.15 -14.30
C ARG A 297 -27.20 -3.82 -14.35
N ALA A 298 -25.87 -3.80 -14.30
CA ALA A 298 -25.05 -2.60 -14.42
C ALA A 298 -25.30 -1.89 -15.76
N LEU A 299 -25.36 -2.64 -16.86
CA LEU A 299 -25.67 -2.12 -18.21
C LEU A 299 -27.06 -1.49 -18.33
N LYS A 300 -28.02 -1.90 -17.49
CA LYS A 300 -29.38 -1.35 -17.46
C LYS A 300 -29.53 -0.17 -16.50
N SER A 301 -28.51 0.10 -15.69
CA SER A 301 -28.56 1.18 -14.71
C SER A 301 -28.42 2.54 -15.38
N THR A 302 -29.01 3.56 -14.76
CA THR A 302 -28.85 4.96 -15.18
C THR A 302 -27.38 5.37 -15.11
N ASP A 303 -26.94 6.25 -16.03
CA ASP A 303 -25.58 6.79 -16.10
C ASP A 303 -25.00 7.07 -14.69
N PRO A 304 -23.83 6.51 -14.33
CA PRO A 304 -23.20 6.70 -13.02
C PRO A 304 -22.93 8.18 -12.68
N GLN A 305 -22.98 9.10 -13.65
CA GLN A 305 -22.88 10.54 -13.44
C GLN A 305 -24.17 11.18 -12.90
N VAL A 306 -25.32 10.51 -12.98
CA VAL A 306 -26.58 11.02 -12.42
C VAL A 306 -26.48 11.01 -10.88
N PRO A 307 -26.75 12.14 -10.19
CA PRO A 307 -26.69 12.21 -8.74
C PRO A 307 -27.57 11.17 -8.03
N ILE A 308 -27.15 10.69 -6.85
CA ILE A 308 -27.93 9.75 -6.06
C ILE A 308 -29.31 10.29 -5.67
N ILE A 309 -29.43 11.57 -5.35
CA ILE A 309 -30.71 12.20 -5.00
C ILE A 309 -31.76 12.05 -6.11
N GLU A 310 -31.34 11.93 -7.37
CA GLU A 310 -32.19 11.74 -8.55
C GLU A 310 -32.34 10.25 -8.96
N ALA A 311 -31.52 9.36 -8.39
CA ALA A 311 -31.58 7.92 -8.66
C ALA A 311 -32.95 7.37 -8.26
N LYS A 312 -33.64 6.65 -9.13
CA LYS A 312 -34.89 5.95 -8.76
C LYS A 312 -34.64 4.57 -8.16
N GLU A 313 -33.57 3.91 -8.59
CA GLU A 313 -33.19 2.56 -8.18
C GLU A 313 -31.72 2.49 -7.74
N PRO A 314 -31.36 1.50 -6.91
CA PRO A 314 -29.97 1.15 -6.61
C PRO A 314 -29.21 0.76 -7.87
N ARG A 315 -27.90 1.05 -7.90
CA ARG A 315 -27.04 0.86 -9.07
C ARG A 315 -25.80 0.07 -8.73
N TRP A 316 -25.32 -0.73 -9.69
CA TRP A 316 -24.03 -1.39 -9.58
C TRP A 316 -22.92 -0.46 -10.08
N TYR A 317 -21.96 -0.19 -9.21
CA TYR A 317 -20.73 0.53 -9.53
C TYR A 317 -19.56 -0.44 -9.54
N GLU A 318 -18.75 -0.39 -10.59
CA GLU A 318 -17.42 -1.00 -10.58
C GLU A 318 -16.47 -0.06 -9.86
N LEU A 319 -15.73 -0.56 -8.87
CA LEU A 319 -14.70 0.20 -8.17
C LEU A 319 -13.35 -0.03 -8.86
N VAL A 320 -12.57 1.04 -9.01
CA VAL A 320 -11.27 1.01 -9.68
C VAL A 320 -10.15 0.67 -8.69
N PRO A 321 -9.12 -0.09 -9.07
CA PRO A 321 -7.98 -0.37 -8.19
C PRO A 321 -7.30 0.92 -7.71
N ALA A 322 -7.09 1.04 -6.39
CA ALA A 322 -6.44 2.19 -5.77
C ALA A 322 -5.60 1.72 -4.56
N GLY A 323 -4.28 1.92 -4.62
CA GLY A 323 -3.36 1.47 -3.56
C GLY A 323 -3.45 -0.03 -3.28
N SER A 324 -3.83 -0.41 -2.06
CA SER A 324 -4.06 -1.80 -1.63
C SER A 324 -5.53 -2.25 -1.70
N GLY A 325 -6.42 -1.43 -2.26
CA GLY A 325 -7.86 -1.69 -2.32
C GLY A 325 -8.50 -1.18 -3.62
N PHE A 326 -9.75 -0.74 -3.53
CA PHE A 326 -10.56 -0.28 -4.65
C PHE A 326 -11.35 0.97 -4.25
N GLU A 327 -11.52 1.90 -5.18
CA GLU A 327 -12.17 3.18 -4.93
C GLU A 327 -13.21 3.51 -6.01
N GLN A 328 -14.23 4.29 -5.65
CA GLN A 328 -15.11 4.96 -6.61
C GLN A 328 -15.60 6.30 -6.07
N ARG A 329 -15.82 7.27 -6.96
CA ARG A 329 -16.44 8.55 -6.67
C ARG A 329 -17.88 8.54 -7.17
N ILE A 330 -18.84 8.80 -6.28
CA ILE A 330 -20.27 8.76 -6.59
C ILE A 330 -20.87 10.12 -6.30
N LYS A 331 -21.42 10.76 -7.34
CA LYS A 331 -22.12 12.03 -7.17
C LYS A 331 -23.39 11.84 -6.35
N LEU A 332 -23.48 12.47 -5.17
CA LEU A 332 -24.63 12.32 -4.29
C LEU A 332 -25.76 13.28 -4.64
N VAL A 333 -25.42 14.53 -4.87
CA VAL A 333 -26.37 15.63 -5.12
C VAL A 333 -25.91 16.49 -6.29
N ALA A 334 -26.84 17.22 -6.90
CA ALA A 334 -26.51 18.23 -7.90
C ALA A 334 -26.04 19.54 -7.25
N ASN A 335 -26.60 19.88 -6.07
CA ASN A 335 -26.32 21.12 -5.33
C ASN A 335 -26.16 20.84 -3.83
N PRO A 336 -25.37 21.65 -3.08
CA PRO A 336 -25.18 21.46 -1.64
C PRO A 336 -26.48 21.47 -0.81
N GLN A 337 -27.48 22.25 -1.21
CA GLN A 337 -28.75 22.37 -0.47
C GLN A 337 -29.57 21.07 -0.48
N ASP A 338 -29.30 20.15 -1.39
CA ASP A 338 -30.03 18.89 -1.50
C ASP A 338 -29.53 17.81 -0.53
N PHE A 339 -28.44 18.06 0.22
CA PHE A 339 -27.96 17.11 1.24
C PHE A 339 -28.98 16.85 2.35
N ALA A 340 -29.77 17.86 2.74
CA ALA A 340 -30.86 17.69 3.71
C ALA A 340 -31.93 16.71 3.19
N LYS A 341 -32.35 16.87 1.93
CA LYS A 341 -33.32 15.97 1.28
C LYS A 341 -32.74 14.57 1.11
N LEU A 342 -31.45 14.47 0.81
CA LEU A 342 -30.77 13.17 0.70
C LEU A 342 -30.77 12.42 2.04
N ARG A 343 -30.55 13.14 3.15
CA ARG A 343 -30.63 12.58 4.50
C ARG A 343 -32.05 12.11 4.86
N GLU A 344 -33.06 12.90 4.51
CA GLU A 344 -34.47 12.52 4.72
C GLU A 344 -34.84 11.28 3.91
N ARG A 345 -34.37 11.21 2.66
CA ARG A 345 -34.63 10.08 1.76
C ARG A 345 -33.92 8.81 2.19
N PHE A 346 -32.68 8.93 2.68
CA PHE A 346 -31.85 7.82 3.13
C PHE A 346 -31.35 8.11 4.56
N PRO A 347 -32.20 7.94 5.60
CA PRO A 347 -31.78 8.17 6.98
C PRO A 347 -30.74 7.13 7.44
N ARG A 348 -30.83 5.92 6.89
CA ARG A 348 -29.79 4.89 6.88
C ARG A 348 -29.58 4.45 5.45
N ILE A 349 -28.35 4.08 5.14
CA ILE A 349 -27.97 3.69 3.79
C ILE A 349 -27.08 2.46 3.86
N TYR A 350 -27.30 1.56 2.91
CA TYR A 350 -26.67 0.26 2.86
C TYR A 350 -26.01 0.05 1.50
N ARG A 351 -25.09 -0.91 1.45
CA ARG A 351 -24.48 -1.39 0.21
C ARG A 351 -24.29 -2.89 0.22
N ILE A 352 -24.15 -3.46 -0.98
CA ILE A 352 -23.67 -4.83 -1.18
C ILE A 352 -22.37 -4.77 -1.96
N LEU A 353 -21.33 -5.43 -1.45
CA LEU A 353 -20.03 -5.55 -2.08
C LEU A 353 -19.81 -6.97 -2.60
N VAL A 354 -19.28 -7.08 -3.81
CA VAL A 354 -18.91 -8.36 -4.45
C VAL A 354 -17.50 -8.23 -5.01
N TRP A 355 -16.59 -9.08 -4.53
CA TRP A 355 -15.25 -9.20 -5.09
C TRP A 355 -15.25 -10.31 -6.13
N GLU A 356 -14.60 -10.08 -7.25
CA GLU A 356 -14.46 -11.06 -8.32
C GLU A 356 -13.00 -11.46 -8.48
N PHE A 357 -12.78 -12.76 -8.63
CA PHE A 357 -11.54 -13.35 -9.11
C PHE A 357 -11.62 -13.57 -10.62
N GLU A 358 -10.52 -13.36 -11.32
CA GLU A 358 -10.38 -13.61 -12.76
C GLU A 358 -9.22 -14.61 -12.95
N GLY A 359 -9.53 -15.80 -13.45
CA GLY A 359 -8.56 -16.88 -13.62
C GLY A 359 -8.83 -17.77 -14.84
N GLY A 360 -8.04 -18.83 -15.02
CA GLY A 360 -8.07 -19.72 -16.21
C GLY A 360 -9.40 -20.44 -16.50
N GLY A 361 -10.39 -20.35 -15.61
CA GLY A 361 -11.76 -20.86 -15.78
C GLY A 361 -12.83 -19.78 -15.96
N GLY A 362 -12.44 -18.50 -16.05
CA GLY A 362 -13.35 -17.35 -16.16
C GLY A 362 -13.50 -16.56 -14.86
N LEU A 363 -14.56 -15.74 -14.81
CA LEU A 363 -14.87 -14.86 -13.68
C LEU A 363 -15.66 -15.61 -12.61
N ALA A 364 -15.22 -15.52 -11.35
CA ALA A 364 -15.91 -16.12 -10.21
C ALA A 364 -15.98 -15.15 -9.04
N PRO A 365 -17.06 -15.12 -8.25
CA PRO A 365 -17.08 -14.31 -7.05
C PRO A 365 -16.18 -14.92 -5.96
N ILE A 366 -15.53 -14.06 -5.18
CA ILE A 366 -14.76 -14.47 -4.01
C ILE A 366 -15.71 -14.62 -2.83
N LEU A 367 -15.62 -15.77 -2.15
CA LEU A 367 -16.38 -16.01 -0.94
C LEU A 367 -15.76 -15.25 0.25
N VAL A 368 -16.61 -14.52 0.96
CA VAL A 368 -16.35 -13.73 2.16
C VAL A 368 -17.30 -14.16 3.29
N ASP A 369 -17.04 -13.72 4.52
CA ASP A 369 -17.94 -13.84 5.68
C ASP A 369 -18.67 -15.19 5.83
N GLY A 370 -17.90 -16.27 6.03
CA GLY A 370 -18.47 -17.60 6.26
C GLY A 370 -18.97 -18.30 4.99
N GLY A 371 -18.50 -17.89 3.81
CA GLY A 371 -18.74 -18.60 2.54
C GLY A 371 -19.76 -17.95 1.61
N ARG A 372 -20.17 -16.70 1.87
CA ARG A 372 -21.07 -15.93 1.00
C ARG A 372 -20.29 -15.17 -0.07
N PRO A 373 -20.77 -15.06 -1.32
CA PRO A 373 -20.05 -14.35 -2.38
C PRO A 373 -20.20 -12.82 -2.33
N TYR A 374 -20.70 -12.27 -1.23
CA TYR A 374 -20.92 -10.85 -1.05
C TYR A 374 -20.87 -10.44 0.42
N ARG A 375 -20.60 -9.17 0.68
CA ARG A 375 -20.75 -8.52 1.98
C ARG A 375 -21.86 -7.46 1.91
N ALA A 376 -22.84 -7.57 2.79
CA ALA A 376 -23.89 -6.58 2.96
C ALA A 376 -23.61 -5.76 4.22
N GLU A 377 -23.61 -4.43 4.12
CA GLU A 377 -23.26 -3.57 5.25
C GLU A 377 -24.00 -2.24 5.27
N GLU A 378 -24.23 -1.74 6.49
CA GLU A 378 -24.71 -0.39 6.75
C GLU A 378 -23.53 0.58 6.73
N LEU A 379 -23.72 1.71 6.07
CA LEU A 379 -22.81 2.84 6.12
C LEU A 379 -23.06 3.64 7.39
N THR A 380 -22.57 3.12 8.52
CA THR A 380 -22.83 3.68 9.86
C THR A 380 -22.33 5.11 10.05
N SER A 381 -21.37 5.55 9.22
CA SER A 381 -20.84 6.93 9.17
C SER A 381 -21.79 7.91 8.45
N TRP A 382 -22.79 7.42 7.71
CA TRP A 382 -23.61 8.20 6.78
C TRP A 382 -24.26 9.45 7.38
N GLY A 383 -24.94 9.29 8.53
CA GLY A 383 -25.59 10.43 9.19
C GLY A 383 -24.60 11.53 9.58
N LYS A 384 -23.44 11.13 10.12
CA LYS A 384 -22.36 12.06 10.52
C LYS A 384 -21.70 12.71 9.31
N LEU A 385 -21.54 11.97 8.21
CA LEU A 385 -20.97 12.49 6.97
C LEU A 385 -21.86 13.62 6.41
N LEU A 386 -23.17 13.42 6.33
CA LEU A 386 -24.08 14.43 5.80
C LEU A 386 -24.25 15.65 6.71
N GLU A 387 -24.14 15.50 8.04
CA GLU A 387 -24.23 16.60 9.00
C GLU A 387 -23.17 17.69 8.77
N ALA A 388 -21.95 17.29 8.40
CA ALA A 388 -20.86 18.24 8.14
C ALA A 388 -21.09 19.12 6.89
N TYR A 389 -22.04 18.76 6.02
CA TYR A 389 -22.29 19.39 4.73
C TYR A 389 -23.72 19.92 4.57
N THR A 390 -24.54 19.84 5.62
CA THR A 390 -25.86 20.47 5.66
C THR A 390 -25.70 21.89 6.20
N PRO A 391 -25.97 22.96 5.41
CA PRO A 391 -25.96 24.32 5.94
C PRO A 391 -26.96 24.43 7.10
N GLN A 392 -26.54 25.06 8.22
CA GLN A 392 -27.45 25.37 9.34
C GLN A 392 -28.53 26.36 8.94
#